data_AF-A0A5S3SF81-F1
#
_entry.id   AF-A0A5S3SF81-F1
#
_cell.length_a   1.000
_cell.length_b   1.000
_cell.length_c   1.000
_cell.angle_alpha   90.00
_cell.angle_beta   90.00
_cell.angle_gamma   90.00
#
_symmetry.space_group_name_H-M   'P 1'
#
loop_
_entity.id
_entity.type
_entity.pdbx_description
1 polymer ?
#
loop_
_entity_poly.entity_id
_entity_poly.type
_entity_poly.pdbx_seq_one_letter_code
_entity_poly.pdbx_strand_id
1 'polypeptide(L)'
;MNILYFVIVFILIAVSFLFFSFLIYRLPKSHQQKCIEGEVVYVFIDTTTSLRHFFETVILRNKVVTLANNSMRFYVSENDYKKLWKISPHKLTITGNTYKLRLITTPLLFGGYGLSAVENMTEIDKKPIIVK
;
A
#
# COMPACT_ATOMS: atom_id res chain seq x y z
N MET A 1 31.57 -9.78 -30.03
CA MET A 1 30.95 -8.83 -29.07
C MET A 1 30.80 -9.58 -27.75
N ASN A 2 31.57 -9.22 -26.72
CA ASN A 2 31.72 -10.05 -25.52
C ASN A 2 30.43 -10.11 -24.70
N ILE A 3 30.09 -11.29 -24.19
CA ILE A 3 28.94 -11.54 -23.28
C ILE A 3 28.92 -10.54 -22.11
N LEU A 4 30.09 -10.12 -21.64
CA LEU A 4 30.26 -9.09 -20.62
C LEU A 4 29.54 -7.77 -20.96
N TYR A 5 29.59 -7.31 -22.21
CA TYR A 5 28.91 -6.08 -22.63
C TYR A 5 27.39 -6.22 -22.56
N PHE A 6 26.85 -7.37 -22.95
CA PHE A 6 25.41 -7.63 -22.83
C PHE A 6 24.95 -7.62 -21.37
N VAL A 7 25.76 -8.19 -20.47
CA VAL A 7 25.47 -8.18 -19.02
C VAL A 7 25.48 -6.75 -18.49
N ILE A 8 26.47 -5.94 -18.85
CA ILE A 8 26.57 -4.53 -18.41
C ILE A 8 25.37 -3.71 -18.90
N VAL A 9 25.00 -3.86 -20.17
CA VAL A 9 23.84 -3.17 -20.75
C VAL A 9 22.55 -3.59 -20.05
N PHE A 10 22.39 -4.89 -19.76
CA PHE A 10 21.21 -5.39 -19.04
C PHE A 10 21.11 -4.82 -17.62
N ILE A 11 22.23 -4.76 -16.89
CA ILE A 11 22.28 -4.16 -15.55
C ILE A 11 21.91 -2.67 -15.62
N LEU A 12 22.45 -1.92 -16.59
CA LEU A 12 22.14 -0.51 -16.79
C LEU A 12 20.65 -0.26 -17.05
N ILE A 13 20.02 -1.12 -17.86
CA ILE A 13 18.57 -1.05 -18.13
C ILE A 13 17.79 -1.34 -16.84
N ALA A 14 18.16 -2.37 -16.09
CA ALA A 14 17.49 -2.72 -14.84
C ALA A 14 17.61 -1.61 -13.79
N VAL A 15 18.80 -1.03 -13.62
CA VAL A 15 19.03 0.10 -12.69
C VAL A 15 18.24 1.33 -13.13
N SER A 16 18.23 1.66 -14.42
CA SER A 16 17.44 2.77 -14.95
C SER A 16 15.94 2.56 -14.71
N PHE A 17 15.44 1.35 -14.94
CA PHE A 17 14.05 0.99 -14.68
C PHE A 17 13.66 1.17 -13.21
N LEU A 18 14.52 0.73 -12.29
CA LEU A 18 14.31 0.93 -10.85
C LEU A 18 14.34 2.41 -10.46
N PHE A 19 15.25 3.19 -11.04
CA PHE A 19 15.35 4.63 -10.81
C PHE A 19 14.09 5.39 -11.26
N PHE A 20 13.59 5.10 -12.46
CA PHE A 20 12.34 5.71 -12.95
C PHE A 20 11.12 5.25 -12.14
N SER A 21 11.05 3.97 -11.78
CA SER A 21 9.98 3.46 -10.91
C SER A 21 9.98 4.17 -9.55
N PHE A 22 11.16 4.37 -8.97
CA PHE A 22 11.30 5.12 -7.72
C PHE A 22 10.81 6.56 -7.87
N LEU A 23 11.21 7.26 -8.93
CA LEU A 23 10.73 8.62 -9.21
C LEU A 23 9.20 8.66 -9.32
N ILE A 24 8.60 7.80 -10.15
CA ILE A 24 7.15 7.82 -10.38
C ILE A 24 6.36 7.54 -9.09
N TYR A 25 6.81 6.57 -8.29
CA TYR A 25 6.08 6.11 -7.10
C TYR A 25 6.46 6.85 -5.81
N ARG A 26 7.46 7.74 -5.83
CA ARG A 26 7.89 8.50 -4.63
C ARG A 26 7.86 10.01 -4.79
N LEU A 27 7.76 10.57 -6.00
CA LEU A 27 7.73 12.02 -6.16
C LEU A 27 6.39 12.60 -5.65
N PRO A 28 6.39 13.38 -4.55
CA PRO A 28 5.17 14.00 -4.06
C PRO A 28 4.74 15.13 -4.99
N LYS A 29 3.44 15.24 -5.27
CA LYS A 29 2.87 16.38 -6.01
C LYS A 29 2.95 17.68 -5.20
N SER A 30 2.85 17.54 -3.89
CA SER A 30 2.83 18.64 -2.93
C SER A 30 3.26 18.11 -1.56
N HIS A 31 3.83 18.99 -0.73
CA HIS A 31 4.08 18.72 0.68
C HIS A 31 2.80 18.63 1.52
N GLN A 32 1.65 18.98 0.94
CA GLN A 32 0.36 18.84 1.61
C GLN A 32 -0.02 17.37 1.75
N GLN A 33 0.02 16.90 3.00
CA GLN A 33 -0.49 15.60 3.38
C GLN A 33 -2.02 15.63 3.37
N LYS A 34 -2.64 14.61 2.77
CA LYS A 34 -4.07 14.38 2.85
C LYS A 34 -4.35 13.37 3.95
N CYS A 35 -5.27 13.74 4.83
CA CYS A 35 -5.83 12.81 5.80
C CYS A 35 -7.06 12.14 5.16
N ILE A 36 -7.05 10.81 5.15
CA ILE A 36 -8.15 10.00 4.63
C ILE A 36 -8.63 9.09 5.75
N GLU A 37 -9.93 9.15 6.01
CA GLU A 37 -10.58 8.34 7.02
C GLU A 37 -11.55 7.36 6.38
N GLY A 38 -11.55 6.11 6.82
CA GLY A 38 -12.48 5.11 6.31
C GLY A 38 -12.46 3.80 7.10
N GLU A 39 -13.51 3.02 6.89
CA GLU A 39 -13.61 1.66 7.44
C GLU A 39 -12.68 0.71 6.69
N VAL A 40 -12.00 -0.18 7.41
CA VAL A 40 -11.09 -1.16 6.79
C VAL A 40 -11.88 -2.21 6.04
N VAL A 41 -11.47 -2.47 4.80
CA VAL A 41 -11.91 -3.64 4.03
C VAL A 41 -10.83 -4.72 4.14
N TYR A 42 -11.27 -5.88 4.59
CA TYR A 42 -10.44 -7.05 4.80
C TYR A 42 -10.43 -7.83 3.48
N VAL A 43 -9.38 -7.62 2.68
CA VAL A 43 -9.17 -8.36 1.42
C VAL A 43 -8.26 -9.55 1.70
N PHE A 44 -8.77 -10.77 1.53
CA PHE A 44 -7.99 -11.99 1.81
C PHE A 44 -7.00 -12.32 0.69
N ILE A 45 -7.38 -12.10 -0.57
CA ILE A 45 -6.56 -12.39 -1.74
C ILE A 45 -6.43 -11.11 -2.55
N ASP A 46 -5.26 -10.50 -2.55
CA ASP A 46 -4.97 -9.38 -3.45
C ASP A 46 -4.57 -9.94 -4.82
N THR A 47 -5.47 -9.88 -5.79
CA THR A 47 -5.26 -10.37 -7.17
C THR A 47 -4.59 -9.33 -8.08
N THR A 48 -4.11 -8.22 -7.52
CA THR A 48 -3.63 -7.09 -8.30
C THR A 48 -2.24 -7.31 -8.87
N THR A 49 -2.13 -7.36 -10.19
CA THR A 49 -0.89 -7.58 -10.95
C THR A 49 -0.32 -6.29 -11.55
N SER A 50 -0.44 -5.15 -10.86
CA SER A 50 0.15 -3.90 -11.37
C SER A 50 1.65 -3.82 -11.07
N LEU A 51 2.43 -3.20 -11.97
CA LEU A 51 3.86 -2.94 -11.76
C LEU A 51 4.13 -2.20 -10.44
N ARG A 52 3.24 -1.26 -10.12
CA ARG A 52 3.27 -0.54 -8.84
C ARG A 52 3.07 -1.48 -7.66
N HIS A 53 2.10 -2.39 -7.74
CA HIS A 53 1.87 -3.38 -6.68
C HIS A 53 3.13 -4.23 -6.49
N PHE A 54 3.73 -4.76 -7.55
CA PHE A 54 4.99 -5.51 -7.46
C PHE A 54 6.12 -4.69 -6.82
N PHE A 55 6.32 -3.44 -7.24
CA PHE A 55 7.34 -2.56 -6.69
C PHE A 55 7.13 -2.31 -5.19
N GLU A 56 5.90 -1.99 -4.78
CA GLU A 56 5.61 -1.69 -3.38
C GLU A 56 5.63 -2.95 -2.48
N THR A 57 5.09 -4.08 -2.95
CA THR A 57 4.95 -5.29 -2.10
C THR A 57 6.14 -6.24 -2.17
N VAL A 58 6.78 -6.40 -3.34
CA VAL A 58 7.90 -7.34 -3.51
C VAL A 58 9.24 -6.66 -3.24
N ILE A 59 9.47 -5.49 -3.84
CA ILE A 59 10.75 -4.79 -3.71
C ILE A 59 10.81 -4.05 -2.37
N LEU A 60 9.78 -3.26 -2.05
CA LEU A 60 9.76 -2.43 -0.84
C LEU A 60 9.10 -3.10 0.38
N ARG A 61 8.49 -4.27 0.22
CA ARG A 61 7.82 -5.05 1.30
C ARG A 61 6.71 -4.28 2.02
N ASN A 62 6.14 -3.26 1.40
CA ASN A 62 4.97 -2.55 1.92
C ASN A 62 3.73 -3.45 1.82
N LYS A 63 2.72 -3.14 2.64
CA LYS A 63 1.45 -3.88 2.70
C LYS A 63 0.31 -3.01 2.20
N VAL A 64 -0.70 -3.66 1.63
CA VAL A 64 -1.87 -2.98 1.07
C VAL A 64 -2.99 -2.93 2.11
N VAL A 65 -3.62 -1.76 2.24
CA VAL A 65 -4.82 -1.54 3.04
C VAL A 65 -5.88 -0.91 2.15
N THR A 66 -7.09 -1.44 2.18
CA THR A 66 -8.23 -0.92 1.42
C THR A 66 -9.24 -0.31 2.38
N LEU A 67 -9.77 0.87 2.03
CA LEU A 67 -10.82 1.53 2.81
C LEU A 67 -12.16 1.45 2.05
N ALA A 68 -13.23 1.11 2.77
CA ALA A 68 -14.56 0.90 2.20
C ALA A 68 -15.11 2.17 1.54
N ASN A 69 -14.81 3.32 2.14
CA ASN A 69 -15.38 4.60 1.74
C ASN A 69 -14.79 5.17 0.44
N ASN A 70 -13.61 4.70 0.03
CA ASN A 70 -12.91 5.27 -1.12
C ASN A 70 -12.65 4.26 -2.24
N SER A 71 -12.86 2.96 -2.04
CA SER A 71 -12.45 1.90 -2.99
C SER A 71 -10.99 2.00 -3.47
N MET A 72 -10.18 2.84 -2.78
CA MET A 72 -8.80 3.11 -3.08
C MET A 72 -7.92 2.27 -2.17
N ARG A 73 -6.79 1.84 -2.73
CA ARG A 73 -5.78 1.05 -2.05
C ARG A 73 -4.65 1.96 -1.59
N PHE A 74 -4.25 1.77 -0.34
CA PHE A 74 -3.16 2.49 0.30
C PHE A 74 -2.03 1.53 0.60
N TYR A 75 -0.80 1.95 0.33
CA TYR A 75 0.39 1.20 0.70
C TYR A 75 0.88 1.73 2.04
N VAL A 76 1.01 0.86 3.03
CA VAL A 76 1.52 1.16 4.36
C VAL A 76 2.79 0.36 4.64
N SER A 77 3.64 0.87 5.51
CA SER A 77 4.85 0.15 5.92
C SER A 77 4.48 -1.17 6.62
N GLU A 78 5.34 -2.18 6.55
CA GLU A 78 5.12 -3.46 7.26
C GLU A 78 4.96 -3.24 8.77
N ASN A 79 5.73 -2.31 9.34
CA ASN A 79 5.67 -1.98 10.76
C ASN A 79 4.32 -1.38 11.15
N ASP A 80 3.79 -0.44 10.35
CA ASP A 80 2.47 0.13 10.62
C ASP A 80 1.37 -0.88 10.34
N TYR A 81 1.53 -1.74 9.34
CA TYR A 81 0.62 -2.85 9.09
C TYR A 81 0.53 -3.80 10.30
N LYS A 82 1.66 -4.16 10.93
CA LYS A 82 1.64 -4.98 12.16
C LYS A 82 0.91 -4.30 13.31
N LYS A 83 0.97 -2.96 13.40
CA LYS A 83 0.20 -2.20 14.41
C LYS A 83 -1.31 -2.28 14.16
N LEU A 84 -1.73 -2.29 12.88
CA LEU A 84 -3.12 -2.43 12.47
C LEU A 84 -3.69 -3.82 12.79
N TRP A 85 -2.91 -4.86 12.57
CA TRP A 85 -3.37 -6.24 12.58
C TRP A 85 -2.99 -6.98 13.88
N LYS A 86 -3.27 -6.35 15.03
CA LYS A 86 -3.14 -7.04 16.34
C LYS A 86 -4.14 -8.18 16.48
N ILE A 87 -5.29 -8.09 15.80
CA ILE A 87 -6.35 -9.11 15.79
C ILE A 87 -6.48 -9.68 14.38
N SER A 88 -6.54 -11.01 14.26
CA SER A 88 -6.65 -11.66 12.96
C SER A 88 -8.01 -11.37 12.31
N PRO A 89 -8.07 -11.22 10.97
CA PRO A 89 -9.31 -11.03 10.22
C PRO A 89 -10.41 -12.03 10.60
N HIS A 90 -10.04 -13.30 10.80
CA HIS A 90 -10.95 -14.37 11.20
C HIS A 90 -11.58 -14.16 12.58
N LYS A 91 -10.87 -13.56 13.54
CA LYS A 91 -11.41 -13.26 14.86
C LYS A 91 -12.40 -12.10 14.82
N LEU A 92 -12.16 -11.12 13.95
CA LEU A 92 -13.04 -9.96 13.78
C LEU A 92 -14.40 -10.32 13.18
N THR A 93 -14.45 -11.33 12.31
CA THR A 93 -15.73 -11.87 11.80
C THR A 93 -16.61 -12.44 12.91
N ILE A 94 -16.00 -12.94 13.98
CA ILE A 94 -16.70 -13.59 15.09
C ILE A 94 -17.17 -12.55 16.12
N THR A 95 -16.41 -11.47 16.34
CA THR A 95 -16.75 -10.44 17.34
C THR A 95 -17.71 -9.38 16.82
N GLY A 96 -17.89 -9.22 15.50
CA GLY A 96 -18.84 -8.25 14.93
C GLY A 96 -18.34 -6.81 14.91
N ASN A 97 -17.06 -6.60 15.19
CA ASN A 97 -16.41 -5.29 15.26
C ASN A 97 -15.54 -5.05 14.03
N THR A 98 -15.46 -3.80 13.59
CA THR A 98 -14.58 -3.34 12.52
C THR A 98 -13.71 -2.19 13.02
N TYR A 99 -12.69 -1.83 12.24
CA TYR A 99 -11.85 -0.68 12.55
C TYR A 99 -12.09 0.46 11.56
N LYS A 100 -12.14 1.68 12.09
CA LYS A 100 -11.94 2.90 11.31
C LYS A 100 -10.47 3.24 11.35
N LEU A 101 -9.90 3.48 10.17
CA LEU A 101 -8.53 3.95 10.03
C LEU A 101 -8.49 5.38 9.54
N ARG A 102 -7.64 6.14 10.20
CA ARG A 102 -7.21 7.46 9.79
C ARG A 102 -5.79 7.33 9.24
N LEU A 103 -5.66 7.50 7.93
CA LEU A 103 -4.41 7.41 7.18
C LEU A 103 -3.95 8.81 6.78
N ILE A 104 -2.67 9.09 7.00
CA ILE A 104 -2.00 10.25 6.43
C ILE A 104 -1.29 9.78 5.18
N THR A 105 -1.57 10.44 4.06
CA THR A 105 -0.96 10.09 2.78
C THR A 105 -0.59 11.30 1.96
N THR A 106 0.43 11.17 1.13
CA THR A 106 0.91 12.27 0.28
C THR A 106 0.51 11.98 -1.17
N PRO A 107 -0.23 12.88 -1.85
CA PRO A 107 -0.57 12.68 -3.25
C PRO A 107 0.71 12.70 -4.11
N LEU A 108 0.82 11.75 -5.05
CA LEU A 108 1.96 11.66 -5.96
C LEU A 108 1.72 12.50 -7.21
N LEU A 109 2.81 12.95 -7.84
CA LEU A 109 2.75 13.78 -9.04
C LEU A 109 2.11 13.03 -10.22
N PHE A 110 2.40 11.73 -10.33
CA PHE A 110 1.88 10.84 -11.37
C PHE A 110 0.56 10.16 -11.00
N GLY A 111 -0.12 10.64 -9.95
CA GLY A 111 -1.43 10.15 -9.53
C GLY A 111 -1.39 9.07 -8.45
N GLY A 112 -2.53 8.94 -7.77
CA GLY A 112 -2.65 8.13 -6.56
C GLY A 112 -1.89 8.73 -5.37
N TYR A 113 -1.57 7.85 -4.42
CA TYR A 113 -1.09 8.23 -3.09
C TYR A 113 0.20 7.50 -2.76
N GLY A 114 1.18 8.18 -2.17
CA GLY A 114 2.45 7.59 -1.75
C GLY A 114 2.29 6.63 -0.58
N LEU A 115 3.43 6.34 0.06
CA LEU A 115 3.45 5.57 1.30
C LEU A 115 2.60 6.30 2.35
N SER A 116 1.60 5.58 2.88
CA SER A 116 0.63 6.08 3.83
C SER A 116 1.02 5.66 5.24
N ALA A 117 0.89 6.57 6.20
CA ALA A 117 1.12 6.33 7.61
C ALA A 117 -0.22 6.17 8.33
N VAL A 118 -0.26 5.24 9.29
CA VAL A 118 -1.43 5.06 10.16
C VAL A 118 -1.33 6.05 11.31
N GLU A 119 -2.25 7.01 11.36
CA GLU A 119 -2.30 8.02 12.42
C GLU A 119 -3.12 7.53 13.61
N ASN A 120 -4.32 7.00 13.35
CA ASN A 120 -5.20 6.52 14.40
C ASN A 120 -6.07 5.35 13.91
N MET A 121 -6.46 4.51 14.87
CA MET A 121 -7.29 3.33 14.68
C MET A 121 -8.34 3.30 15.78
N THR A 122 -9.61 3.36 15.40
CA THR A 122 -10.74 3.29 16.33
C THR A 122 -11.60 2.07 16.03
N GLU A 123 -11.99 1.35 17.07
CA GLU A 123 -12.91 0.23 16.96
C GLU A 123 -14.34 0.74 16.83
N ILE A 124 -15.12 0.10 15.95
CA ILE A 124 -16.52 0.41 15.69
C ILE A 124 -17.32 -0.87 15.72
N ASP A 125 -18.47 -0.84 16.40
CA ASP A 125 -19.47 -1.91 16.40
C ASP A 125 -20.22 -1.96 15.07
N LYS A 126 -19.54 -2.46 14.04
CA LYS A 126 -20.12 -2.68 12.70
C LYS A 126 -19.48 -3.91 12.08
N LYS A 127 -20.29 -4.70 11.37
CA LYS A 127 -19.82 -5.92 10.70
C LYS A 127 -18.65 -5.61 9.75
N PRO A 128 -17.54 -6.36 9.82
CA PRO A 128 -16.40 -6.15 8.94
C PRO A 128 -16.76 -6.46 7.49
N ILE A 129 -16.30 -5.62 6.56
CA ILE A 129 -16.46 -5.83 5.12
C ILE A 129 -15.31 -6.72 4.66
N ILE A 130 -15.65 -7.95 4.28
CA ILE A 130 -14.68 -8.96 3.83
C ILE A 130 -14.88 -9.18 2.34
N VAL A 131 -13.81 -9.01 1.57
CA VAL A 131 -13.77 -9.36 0.15
C VAL A 131 -12.89 -10.61 0.01
N LYS A 132 -13.48 -11.68 -0.54
CA LYS A 132 -12.80 -12.95 -0.80
C LYS A 132 -11.94 -12.86 -2.06
#